data_AF-A0A4X1SLX8-F1
#
_entry.id   AF-A0A4X1SLX8-F1
#
_cell.length_a   1.000
_cell.length_b   1.000
_cell.length_c   1.000
_cell.angle_alpha   90.00
_cell.angle_beta   90.00
_cell.angle_gamma   90.00
#
_symmetry.space_group_name_H-M   'P 1'
#
loop_
_entity.id
_entity.type
_entity.pdbx_description
1 polymer ?
#
loop_
_entity_poly.entity_id
_entity_poly.type
_entity_poly.pdbx_seq_one_letter_code
_entity_poly.pdbx_strand_id
1 'polypeptide(L)'
;IWPLPLSPVLISSQCPAGQPASPPVVDTAQGRVLGKYVSLEAPLGSLRFAPPQPAEPWSFVKNTTSYPPMCCQDPVAGQMTSDLFTNRKERLIPEFSEDCLYLNIYTPADLTKRGRLPVMVWIHGGGLVVGGASTYDGLALAAHENVVVVAIQYRLGIWGFFSTGDEHSRGNWGHLDQVAALHWVQENIANFGGDPGSVTIFGESAGGESVSVLVLSPLAKNLFHRAISESGVAFTAGLVRKDMKAAAKQIAVLAGCKPPPRLVFVHCLRQKSEDELLDLTLKMVGTPALVATQAPYPVNMAPDFNSADALPWKNHLKQGFAS
;
A
#
# COMPACT_ATOMS: atom_id res chain seq x y z
N ILE A 1 -54.01 -27.98 46.98
CA ILE A 1 -53.90 -26.58 47.44
C ILE A 1 -52.45 -26.15 47.18
N TRP A 2 -52.28 -25.39 46.09
CA TRP A 2 -51.13 -24.58 45.62
C TRP A 2 -49.74 -25.22 45.43
N PRO A 3 -49.25 -25.33 44.18
CA PRO A 3 -47.82 -25.27 43.88
C PRO A 3 -47.38 -23.80 43.81
N LEU A 4 -46.33 -23.43 44.55
CA LEU A 4 -45.68 -22.13 44.45
C LEU A 4 -44.69 -22.14 43.27
N PRO A 5 -44.70 -21.13 42.39
CA PRO A 5 -43.73 -21.04 41.30
C PRO A 5 -42.41 -20.44 41.81
N LEU A 6 -41.31 -21.17 41.59
CA LEU A 6 -39.97 -20.61 41.65
C LEU A 6 -39.74 -19.81 40.37
N SER A 7 -39.82 -18.48 40.45
CA SER A 7 -39.31 -17.60 39.40
C SER A 7 -37.79 -17.48 39.53
N PRO A 8 -37.00 -17.78 38.50
CA PRO A 8 -35.60 -17.40 38.47
C PRO A 8 -35.51 -15.88 38.22
N VAL A 9 -35.00 -15.13 39.20
CA VAL A 9 -34.60 -13.74 39.01
C VAL A 9 -33.34 -13.76 38.14
N LEU A 10 -33.51 -13.55 36.84
CA LEU A 10 -32.42 -13.20 35.94
C LEU A 10 -31.97 -11.78 36.29
N ILE A 11 -30.86 -11.67 37.02
CA ILE A 11 -30.13 -10.41 37.13
C ILE A 11 -29.47 -10.19 35.78
N SER A 12 -30.19 -9.51 34.90
CA SER A 12 -29.64 -8.89 33.70
C SER A 12 -28.65 -7.81 34.17
N SER A 13 -27.36 -8.14 34.23
CA SER A 13 -26.30 -7.15 34.22
C SER A 13 -26.31 -6.47 32.85
N GLN A 14 -27.17 -5.47 32.70
CA GLN A 14 -27.03 -4.48 31.64
C GLN A 14 -25.73 -3.73 31.94
N CYS A 15 -24.65 -4.13 31.27
CA CYS A 15 -23.56 -3.21 31.01
C CYS A 15 -24.21 -1.98 30.36
N PRO A 16 -24.03 -0.77 30.90
CA PRO A 16 -24.43 0.42 30.15
C PRO A 16 -23.65 0.35 28.84
N ALA A 17 -24.39 0.27 27.73
CA ALA A 17 -23.82 0.44 26.41
C ALA A 17 -23.22 1.85 26.41
N GLY A 18 -21.92 1.93 26.72
CA GLY A 18 -21.15 3.15 26.54
C GLY A 18 -21.37 3.58 25.11
N GLN A 19 -21.72 4.85 24.91
CA GLN A 19 -21.69 5.42 23.58
C GLN A 19 -20.36 5.03 22.94
N PRO A 20 -20.34 4.53 21.68
CA PRO A 20 -19.08 4.29 21.00
C PRO A 20 -18.29 5.59 21.08
N ALA A 21 -17.10 5.53 21.69
CA ALA A 21 -16.24 6.68 21.80
C ALA A 21 -16.07 7.28 20.40
N SER A 22 -16.20 8.59 20.28
CA SER A 22 -15.93 9.30 19.03
C SER A 22 -14.61 8.80 18.46
N PRO A 23 -14.51 8.50 17.15
CA PRO A 23 -13.25 8.08 16.57
C PRO A 23 -12.15 9.08 16.95
N PRO A 24 -10.97 8.62 17.38
CA PRO A 24 -9.91 9.53 17.79
C PRO A 24 -9.45 10.38 16.60
N VAL A 25 -9.07 11.62 16.89
CA VAL A 25 -8.38 12.48 15.93
C VAL A 25 -6.88 12.32 16.16
N VAL A 26 -6.14 12.06 15.09
CA VAL A 26 -4.68 11.86 15.14
C VAL A 26 -4.01 12.89 14.25
N ASP A 27 -2.92 13.49 14.75
CA ASP A 27 -2.07 14.38 13.97
C ASP A 27 -1.09 13.56 13.12
N THR A 28 -0.98 13.89 11.83
CA THR A 28 0.05 13.37 10.92
C THR A 28 0.88 14.54 10.41
N ALA A 29 2.03 14.27 9.79
CA ALA A 29 2.88 15.30 9.19
C ALA A 29 2.15 16.13 8.12
N GLN A 30 1.17 15.53 7.42
CA GLN A 30 0.40 16.20 6.36
C GLN A 30 -0.89 16.86 6.87
N GLY A 31 -1.41 16.45 8.03
CA GLY A 31 -2.61 17.03 8.61
C GLY A 31 -3.34 16.10 9.56
N ARG A 32 -4.50 16.55 10.04
CA ARG A 32 -5.30 15.79 11.02
C ARG A 32 -6.22 14.79 10.35
N VAL A 33 -6.32 13.59 10.93
CA VAL A 33 -7.23 12.54 10.48
C VAL A 33 -8.20 12.15 11.59
N LEU A 34 -9.47 11.95 11.23
CA LEU A 34 -10.52 11.41 12.09
C LEU A 34 -10.81 9.99 11.62
N GLY A 35 -10.54 9.00 12.46
CA GLY A 35 -10.99 7.64 12.17
C GLY A 35 -10.01 6.55 12.50
N LYS A 36 -10.37 5.37 12.01
CA LYS A 36 -9.67 4.10 12.18
C LYS A 36 -8.58 3.89 11.12
N TYR A 37 -8.70 4.46 9.91
CA TYR A 37 -7.78 4.27 8.78
C TYR A 37 -7.01 5.56 8.46
N VAL A 38 -5.96 5.56 7.60
CA VAL A 38 -5.22 6.80 7.26
C VAL A 38 -4.90 6.90 5.77
N SER A 39 -5.49 7.89 5.10
CA SER A 39 -5.23 8.14 3.69
C SER A 39 -3.85 8.76 3.47
N LEU A 40 -3.08 8.20 2.53
CA LEU A 40 -2.04 8.91 1.78
C LEU A 40 -2.66 9.39 0.45
N GLU A 41 -2.06 10.37 -0.18
CA GLU A 41 -2.55 10.95 -1.45
C GLU A 41 -1.90 10.25 -2.63
N ALA A 42 -2.67 10.03 -3.69
CA ALA A 42 -2.24 9.27 -4.84
C ALA A 42 -1.74 10.14 -6.01
N PRO A 43 -0.76 9.63 -6.79
CA PRO A 43 -0.22 10.32 -7.94
C PRO A 43 -1.15 10.18 -9.16
N LEU A 44 -1.89 11.24 -9.46
CA LEU A 44 -2.76 11.34 -10.65
C LEU A 44 -2.05 12.00 -11.85
N GLY A 45 -2.46 11.62 -13.06
CA GLY A 45 -2.11 12.32 -14.30
C GLY A 45 -0.62 12.28 -14.68
N SER A 46 0.04 13.45 -14.69
CA SER A 46 1.45 13.59 -15.11
C SER A 46 2.44 12.76 -14.27
N LEU A 47 2.00 12.29 -13.10
CA LEU A 47 2.76 11.47 -12.17
C LEU A 47 2.72 9.96 -12.48
N ARG A 48 2.00 9.54 -13.54
CA ARG A 48 2.02 8.15 -14.01
C ARG A 48 3.43 7.76 -14.48
N PHE A 49 3.88 6.56 -14.12
CA PHE A 49 5.25 6.07 -14.41
C PHE A 49 6.35 7.00 -13.85
N ALA A 50 6.15 7.49 -12.63
CA ALA A 50 7.12 8.26 -11.88
C ALA A 50 7.11 7.80 -10.41
N PRO A 51 8.18 8.07 -9.64
CA PRO A 51 8.17 7.85 -8.20
C PRO A 51 6.98 8.55 -7.54
N PRO A 52 6.36 7.95 -6.50
CA PRO A 52 5.32 8.64 -5.74
C PRO A 52 5.90 9.92 -5.15
N GLN A 53 5.06 10.94 -4.94
CA GLN A 53 5.42 12.18 -4.24
C GLN A 53 4.72 12.20 -2.87
N PRO A 54 5.20 13.02 -1.90
CA PRO A 54 4.47 13.20 -0.65
C PRO A 54 3.09 13.77 -0.92
N ALA A 55 2.12 13.41 -0.06
CA ALA A 55 0.81 14.04 -0.08
C ALA A 55 0.91 15.53 0.28
N GLU A 56 0.11 16.34 -0.41
CA GLU A 56 -0.08 17.74 -0.09
C GLU A 56 -0.74 17.87 1.29
N PRO A 57 -0.28 18.83 2.11
CA PRO A 57 -0.82 19.00 3.44
C PRO A 57 -2.26 19.54 3.38
N TRP A 58 -3.11 19.11 4.33
CA TRP A 58 -4.50 19.55 4.44
C TRP A 58 -4.77 20.26 5.78
N SER A 59 -5.61 21.29 5.74
CA SER A 59 -5.90 22.15 6.90
C SER A 59 -7.07 21.66 7.75
N PHE A 60 -8.00 20.89 7.17
CA PHE A 60 -9.18 20.36 7.83
C PHE A 60 -8.90 19.01 8.52
N VAL A 61 -9.90 18.44 9.20
CA VAL A 61 -9.80 17.07 9.72
C VAL A 61 -10.31 16.11 8.65
N LYS A 62 -9.41 15.34 8.03
CA LYS A 62 -9.76 14.39 6.96
C LYS A 62 -10.47 13.17 7.57
N ASN A 63 -11.68 12.87 7.09
CA ASN A 63 -12.41 11.70 7.55
C ASN A 63 -11.86 10.44 6.85
N THR A 64 -11.43 9.46 7.65
CA THR A 64 -10.79 8.22 7.19
C THR A 64 -11.53 6.98 7.73
N THR A 65 -12.86 7.04 7.75
CA THR A 65 -13.73 5.93 8.21
C THR A 65 -14.21 5.00 7.09
N SER A 66 -13.91 5.29 5.83
CA SER A 66 -14.27 4.47 4.67
C SER A 66 -13.02 3.85 4.04
N TYR A 67 -13.16 2.65 3.47
CA TYR A 67 -12.04 2.03 2.75
C TYR A 67 -11.72 2.81 1.47
N PRO A 68 -10.43 2.96 1.13
CA PRO A 68 -10.01 3.60 -0.11
C PRO A 68 -10.25 2.67 -1.32
N PRO A 69 -10.29 3.23 -2.54
CA PRO A 69 -10.24 2.45 -3.76
C PRO A 69 -9.02 1.54 -3.81
N MET A 70 -9.20 0.36 -4.39
CA MET A 70 -8.09 -0.49 -4.81
C MET A 70 -7.42 0.09 -6.06
N CYS A 71 -6.13 -0.21 -6.28
CA CYS A 71 -5.46 0.25 -7.48
C CYS A 71 -6.06 -0.38 -8.74
N CYS A 72 -6.04 0.37 -9.85
CA CYS A 72 -6.43 -0.10 -11.17
C CYS A 72 -5.96 -1.53 -11.45
N GLN A 73 -6.90 -2.41 -11.71
CA GLN A 73 -6.69 -3.83 -11.98
C GLN A 73 -7.94 -4.41 -12.65
N ASP A 74 -7.88 -5.66 -13.11
CA ASP A 74 -9.08 -6.39 -13.57
C ASP A 74 -10.11 -6.47 -12.41
N PRO A 75 -11.29 -5.86 -12.53
CA PRO A 75 -12.25 -5.79 -11.43
C PRO A 75 -12.84 -7.17 -11.07
N VAL A 76 -12.96 -8.08 -12.03
CA VAL A 76 -13.46 -9.44 -11.79
C VAL A 76 -12.41 -10.25 -11.06
N ALA A 77 -11.18 -10.25 -11.56
CA ALA A 77 -10.08 -10.97 -10.92
C ALA A 77 -9.71 -10.38 -9.54
N GLY A 78 -9.77 -9.06 -9.41
CA GLY A 78 -9.56 -8.34 -8.15
C GLY A 78 -10.60 -8.70 -7.10
N GLN A 79 -11.90 -8.70 -7.46
CA GLN A 79 -12.96 -9.13 -6.56
C GLN A 79 -12.81 -10.61 -6.18
N MET A 80 -12.54 -11.51 -7.14
CA MET A 80 -12.34 -12.93 -6.85
C MET A 80 -11.15 -13.16 -5.90
N THR A 81 -10.05 -12.45 -6.12
CA THR A 81 -8.87 -12.51 -5.25
C THR A 81 -9.21 -12.02 -3.84
N SER A 82 -9.93 -10.90 -3.73
CA SER A 82 -10.37 -10.38 -2.43
C SER A 82 -11.31 -11.34 -1.72
N ASP A 83 -12.28 -11.93 -2.42
CA ASP A 83 -13.24 -12.88 -1.85
C ASP A 83 -12.55 -14.17 -1.36
N LEU A 84 -11.51 -14.63 -2.06
CA LEU A 84 -10.77 -15.84 -1.72
C LEU A 84 -9.86 -15.67 -0.50
N PHE A 85 -9.18 -14.52 -0.39
CA PHE A 85 -8.15 -14.29 0.63
C PHE A 85 -8.62 -13.47 1.83
N THR A 86 -9.82 -12.89 1.80
CA THR A 86 -10.27 -12.06 2.92
C THR A 86 -10.45 -12.87 4.20
N ASN A 87 -10.01 -12.29 5.32
CA ASN A 87 -10.28 -12.77 6.67
C ASN A 87 -11.54 -12.13 7.28
N ARG A 88 -12.32 -11.40 6.47
CA ARG A 88 -13.56 -10.74 6.89
C ARG A 88 -14.74 -11.69 6.73
N LYS A 89 -15.73 -11.51 7.60
CA LYS A 89 -17.04 -12.18 7.45
C LYS A 89 -17.89 -11.53 6.35
N GLU A 90 -17.78 -10.21 6.22
CA GLU A 90 -18.54 -9.43 5.26
C GLU A 90 -17.77 -9.30 3.95
N ARG A 91 -18.50 -9.47 2.84
CA ARG A 91 -17.97 -9.25 1.51
C ARG A 91 -17.83 -7.75 1.26
N LEU A 92 -16.62 -7.31 0.96
CA LEU A 92 -16.37 -5.96 0.47
C LEU A 92 -16.47 -5.95 -1.06
N ILE A 93 -17.13 -4.93 -1.59
CA ILE A 93 -17.12 -4.63 -3.03
C ILE A 93 -16.11 -3.50 -3.20
N PRO A 94 -14.91 -3.76 -3.74
CA PRO A 94 -13.90 -2.75 -3.92
C PRO A 94 -14.25 -1.83 -5.08
N GLU A 95 -14.02 -0.54 -4.88
CA GLU A 95 -13.89 0.42 -5.97
C GLU A 95 -12.46 0.36 -6.50
N PHE A 96 -12.26 0.71 -7.77
CA PHE A 96 -10.93 0.73 -8.40
C PHE A 96 -10.63 2.13 -8.94
N SER A 97 -9.40 2.61 -8.74
CA SER A 97 -8.96 3.92 -9.22
C SER A 97 -7.45 3.98 -9.42
N GLU A 98 -6.95 4.93 -10.23
CA GLU A 98 -5.55 5.38 -10.18
C GLU A 98 -5.25 6.11 -8.86
N ASP A 99 -6.27 6.74 -8.26
CA ASP A 99 -6.20 7.31 -6.92
C ASP A 99 -6.29 6.21 -5.86
N CYS A 100 -5.17 5.50 -5.65
CA CYS A 100 -5.17 4.28 -4.82
C CYS A 100 -4.03 4.17 -3.82
N LEU A 101 -3.12 5.14 -3.71
CA LEU A 101 -2.03 5.07 -2.73
C LEU A 101 -2.51 5.49 -1.34
N TYR A 102 -3.10 4.54 -0.62
CA TYR A 102 -3.63 4.70 0.73
C TYR A 102 -3.09 3.59 1.65
N LEU A 103 -3.23 3.77 2.97
CA LEU A 103 -2.96 2.72 3.95
C LEU A 103 -4.06 2.63 5.01
N ASN A 104 -4.23 1.45 5.58
CA ASN A 104 -5.19 1.19 6.65
C ASN A 104 -4.40 0.94 7.93
N ILE A 105 -4.76 1.61 9.03
CA ILE A 105 -4.13 1.40 10.34
C ILE A 105 -5.11 0.69 11.26
N TYR A 106 -4.59 -0.21 12.09
CA TYR A 106 -5.34 -0.86 13.15
C TYR A 106 -4.47 -0.77 14.40
N THR A 107 -4.88 0.06 15.34
CA THR A 107 -4.14 0.26 16.59
C THR A 107 -5.00 -0.17 17.79
N PRO A 108 -4.46 -1.02 18.69
CA PRO A 108 -5.10 -1.35 19.96
C PRO A 108 -4.76 -0.33 21.05
N ALA A 109 -3.90 0.66 20.73
CA ALA A 109 -3.39 1.61 21.71
C ALA A 109 -4.48 2.57 22.20
N ASP A 110 -4.47 2.86 23.50
CA ASP A 110 -5.14 4.01 24.07
C ASP A 110 -4.37 5.29 23.68
N LEU A 111 -4.86 5.99 22.65
CA LEU A 111 -4.19 7.17 22.09
C LEU A 111 -4.15 8.37 23.05
N THR A 112 -4.81 8.30 24.21
CA THR A 112 -4.64 9.29 25.29
C THR A 112 -3.33 9.11 26.06
N LYS A 113 -2.65 7.97 25.87
CA LYS A 113 -1.38 7.61 26.51
C LYS A 113 -0.28 7.48 25.46
N ARG A 114 0.96 7.72 25.89
CA ARG A 114 2.12 7.44 25.03
C ARG A 114 2.33 5.92 24.94
N GLY A 115 2.10 5.35 23.76
CA GLY A 115 2.41 3.97 23.42
C GLY A 115 3.65 3.85 22.54
N ARG A 116 4.29 2.68 22.56
CA ARG A 116 5.41 2.29 21.67
C ARG A 116 5.26 0.82 21.30
N LEU A 117 4.12 0.48 20.72
CA LEU A 117 3.81 -0.90 20.32
C LEU A 117 4.62 -1.29 19.07
N PRO A 118 5.03 -2.56 18.92
CA PRO A 118 5.58 -3.04 17.67
C PRO A 118 4.62 -2.79 16.50
N VAL A 119 5.18 -2.47 15.33
CA VAL A 119 4.40 -2.18 14.12
C VAL A 119 4.58 -3.31 13.11
N MET A 120 3.49 -3.79 12.53
CA MET A 120 3.50 -4.79 11.45
C MET A 120 2.89 -4.19 10.18
N VAL A 121 3.69 -4.05 9.12
CA VAL A 121 3.28 -3.45 7.85
C VAL A 121 3.03 -4.56 6.82
N TRP A 122 1.77 -4.76 6.48
CA TRP A 122 1.29 -5.77 5.54
C TRP A 122 1.35 -5.29 4.08
N ILE A 123 1.99 -6.09 3.23
CA ILE A 123 2.05 -5.91 1.78
C ILE A 123 1.25 -7.05 1.13
N HIS A 124 0.15 -6.71 0.47
CA HIS A 124 -0.73 -7.72 -0.13
C HIS A 124 -0.09 -8.40 -1.35
N GLY A 125 -0.49 -9.65 -1.60
CA GLY A 125 -0.15 -10.42 -2.79
C GLY A 125 -1.02 -10.06 -4.01
N GLY A 126 -1.10 -10.98 -4.97
CA GLY A 126 -1.87 -10.81 -6.22
C GLY A 126 -1.02 -10.64 -7.48
N GLY A 127 0.17 -11.26 -7.50
CA GLY A 127 1.03 -11.33 -8.68
C GLY A 127 1.51 -9.98 -9.21
N LEU A 128 1.42 -8.93 -8.39
CA LEU A 128 1.70 -7.52 -8.75
C LEU A 128 0.71 -6.92 -9.76
N VAL A 129 -0.40 -7.63 -10.03
CA VAL A 129 -1.40 -7.24 -11.04
C VAL A 129 -2.79 -7.04 -10.45
N VAL A 130 -3.10 -7.69 -9.32
CA VAL A 130 -4.36 -7.58 -8.58
C VAL A 130 -4.09 -7.52 -7.06
N GLY A 131 -5.13 -7.28 -6.27
CA GLY A 131 -5.11 -7.27 -4.82
C GLY A 131 -5.40 -5.91 -4.19
N GLY A 132 -5.58 -5.90 -2.88
CA GLY A 132 -5.71 -4.66 -2.12
C GLY A 132 -5.62 -4.83 -0.61
N ALA A 133 -5.15 -3.79 0.08
CA ALA A 133 -5.02 -3.70 1.53
C ALA A 133 -6.35 -3.92 2.25
N SER A 134 -7.45 -3.39 1.72
CA SER A 134 -8.78 -3.47 2.32
C SER A 134 -9.31 -4.92 2.42
N THR A 135 -8.75 -5.86 1.64
CA THR A 135 -9.05 -7.30 1.74
C THR A 135 -8.73 -7.87 3.12
N TYR A 136 -7.73 -7.33 3.81
CA TYR A 136 -7.20 -7.85 5.06
C TYR A 136 -7.60 -6.96 6.24
N ASP A 137 -8.35 -7.51 7.18
CA ASP A 137 -8.72 -6.83 8.43
C ASP A 137 -7.65 -7.07 9.50
N GLY A 138 -6.94 -6.00 9.89
CA GLY A 138 -5.92 -6.04 10.92
C GLY A 138 -6.46 -6.07 12.35
N LEU A 139 -7.78 -5.98 12.56
CA LEU A 139 -8.38 -5.83 13.89
C LEU A 139 -8.03 -6.98 14.84
N ALA A 140 -8.14 -8.22 14.38
CA ALA A 140 -7.88 -9.38 15.23
C ALA A 140 -6.40 -9.44 15.64
N LEU A 141 -5.48 -9.30 14.68
CA LEU A 141 -4.04 -9.30 14.95
C LEU A 141 -3.64 -8.16 15.91
N ALA A 142 -4.15 -6.95 15.66
CA ALA A 142 -3.89 -5.80 16.50
C ALA A 142 -4.37 -6.02 17.95
N ALA A 143 -5.59 -6.53 18.13
CA ALA A 143 -6.17 -6.73 19.46
C ALA A 143 -5.55 -7.91 20.22
N HIS A 144 -5.28 -9.03 19.54
CA HIS A 144 -4.79 -10.25 20.20
C HIS A 144 -3.30 -10.19 20.53
N GLU A 145 -2.48 -9.64 19.64
CA GLU A 145 -1.01 -9.60 19.81
C GLU A 145 -0.51 -8.24 20.30
N ASN A 146 -1.41 -7.27 20.51
CA ASN A 146 -1.10 -5.93 21.00
C ASN A 146 -0.04 -5.22 20.14
N VAL A 147 -0.27 -5.20 18.83
CA VAL A 147 0.60 -4.58 17.81
C VAL A 147 -0.18 -3.58 16.96
N VAL A 148 0.51 -2.60 16.38
CA VAL A 148 -0.10 -1.73 15.35
C VAL A 148 0.02 -2.41 13.99
N VAL A 149 -1.09 -2.69 13.33
CA VAL A 149 -1.11 -3.27 11.97
C VAL A 149 -1.33 -2.16 10.96
N VAL A 150 -0.51 -2.11 9.92
CA VAL A 150 -0.63 -1.16 8.80
C VAL A 150 -0.72 -1.95 7.50
N ALA A 151 -1.84 -1.87 6.78
CA ALA A 151 -1.97 -2.51 5.46
C ALA A 151 -1.85 -1.46 4.36
N ILE A 152 -0.90 -1.62 3.43
CA ILE A 152 -0.56 -0.60 2.43
C ILE A 152 -1.03 -0.99 1.02
N GLN A 153 -1.39 0.02 0.23
CA GLN A 153 -1.60 -0.10 -1.21
C GLN A 153 -0.31 0.25 -1.98
N TYR A 154 -0.19 -0.29 -3.18
CA TYR A 154 0.85 0.07 -4.14
C TYR A 154 0.33 -0.10 -5.57
N ARG A 155 0.84 0.69 -6.52
CA ARG A 155 0.42 0.59 -7.93
C ARG A 155 0.69 -0.81 -8.49
N LEU A 156 -0.24 -1.30 -9.31
CA LEU A 156 -0.23 -2.64 -9.89
C LEU A 156 -0.09 -2.60 -11.41
N GLY A 157 0.23 -3.75 -12.02
CA GLY A 157 0.25 -3.95 -13.47
C GLY A 157 1.04 -2.89 -14.22
N ILE A 158 0.45 -2.32 -15.28
CA ILE A 158 1.08 -1.29 -16.12
C ILE A 158 1.46 -0.06 -15.27
N TRP A 159 0.57 0.39 -14.39
CA TRP A 159 0.79 1.55 -13.52
C TRP A 159 1.98 1.37 -12.58
N GLY A 160 2.15 0.16 -12.03
CA GLY A 160 3.19 -0.16 -11.06
C GLY A 160 4.52 -0.56 -11.65
N PHE A 161 4.53 -1.21 -12.82
CA PHE A 161 5.71 -1.97 -13.26
C PHE A 161 6.09 -1.77 -14.74
N PHE A 162 5.42 -0.88 -15.47
CA PHE A 162 5.87 -0.51 -16.81
C PHE A 162 7.29 0.06 -16.81
N SER A 163 8.19 -0.57 -17.58
CA SER A 163 9.60 -0.18 -17.69
C SER A 163 10.10 -0.22 -19.13
N THR A 164 10.74 0.85 -19.59
CA THR A 164 11.50 0.92 -20.85
C THR A 164 12.93 0.38 -20.72
N GLY A 165 13.36 0.07 -19.48
CA GLY A 165 14.72 -0.38 -19.17
C GLY A 165 15.78 0.73 -19.28
N ASP A 166 15.36 2.00 -19.15
CA ASP A 166 16.20 3.20 -19.18
C ASP A 166 15.59 4.32 -18.31
N GLU A 167 16.20 5.51 -18.32
CA GLU A 167 15.81 6.66 -17.50
C GLU A 167 14.41 7.21 -17.79
N HIS A 168 13.80 6.92 -18.93
CA HIS A 168 12.49 7.49 -19.29
C HIS A 168 11.34 6.79 -18.56
N SER A 169 11.49 5.51 -18.26
CA SER A 169 10.59 4.76 -17.39
C SER A 169 11.37 3.59 -16.81
N ARG A 170 12.03 3.81 -15.67
CA ARG A 170 12.85 2.76 -15.03
C ARG A 170 12.01 1.61 -14.48
N GLY A 171 10.75 1.86 -14.12
CA GLY A 171 9.85 0.86 -13.55
C GLY A 171 9.92 0.75 -12.03
N ASN A 172 9.37 -0.35 -11.51
CA ASN A 172 9.27 -0.62 -10.06
C ASN A 172 8.55 0.48 -9.27
N TRP A 173 7.62 1.19 -9.91
CA TRP A 173 6.80 2.24 -9.28
C TRP A 173 6.01 1.70 -8.08
N GLY A 174 5.45 0.49 -8.19
CA GLY A 174 4.79 -0.18 -7.08
C GLY A 174 5.71 -0.45 -5.88
N HIS A 175 6.96 -0.85 -6.11
CA HIS A 175 7.93 -0.98 -5.01
C HIS A 175 8.35 0.37 -4.43
N LEU A 176 8.40 1.42 -5.25
CA LEU A 176 8.64 2.78 -4.75
C LEU A 176 7.47 3.29 -3.90
N ASP A 177 6.23 2.89 -4.21
CA ASP A 177 5.06 3.16 -3.37
C ASP A 177 5.18 2.47 -2.01
N GLN A 178 5.67 1.22 -1.98
CA GLN A 178 5.94 0.50 -0.73
C GLN A 178 7.00 1.21 0.13
N VAL A 179 8.09 1.68 -0.50
CA VAL A 179 9.12 2.48 0.19
C VAL A 179 8.54 3.80 0.72
N ALA A 180 7.72 4.50 -0.06
CA ALA A 180 7.07 5.74 0.36
C ALA A 180 6.11 5.52 1.54
N ALA A 181 5.35 4.43 1.54
CA ALA A 181 4.49 4.07 2.67
C ALA A 181 5.32 3.76 3.93
N LEU A 182 6.48 3.13 3.80
CA LEU A 182 7.38 2.88 4.94
C LEU A 182 8.00 4.17 5.48
N HIS A 183 8.35 5.13 4.63
CA HIS A 183 8.74 6.47 5.08
C HIS A 183 7.62 7.14 5.87
N TRP A 184 6.38 7.06 5.36
CA TRP A 184 5.23 7.59 6.08
C TRP A 184 5.05 6.93 7.45
N VAL A 185 5.21 5.60 7.55
CA VAL A 185 5.17 4.88 8.83
C VAL A 185 6.25 5.41 9.78
N GLN A 186 7.49 5.58 9.31
CA GLN A 186 8.57 6.14 10.13
C GLN A 186 8.25 7.54 10.67
N GLU A 187 7.62 8.39 9.85
CA GLU A 187 7.27 9.76 10.22
C GLU A 187 6.06 9.87 11.15
N ASN A 188 5.09 8.96 11.04
CA ASN A 188 3.75 9.18 11.61
C ASN A 188 3.30 8.13 12.63
N ILE A 189 3.84 6.91 12.61
CA ILE A 189 3.23 5.78 13.35
C ILE A 189 3.27 5.96 14.87
N ALA A 190 4.19 6.80 15.37
CA ALA A 190 4.26 7.19 16.78
C ALA A 190 2.95 7.82 17.28
N ASN A 191 2.26 8.59 16.44
CA ASN A 191 0.98 9.23 16.79
C ASN A 191 -0.18 8.24 16.85
N PHE A 192 0.01 7.03 16.29
CA PHE A 192 -0.92 5.91 16.38
C PHE A 192 -0.54 4.90 17.47
N GLY A 193 0.42 5.26 18.34
CA GLY A 193 0.90 4.42 19.45
C GLY A 193 1.93 3.36 19.04
N GLY A 194 2.41 3.38 17.79
CA GLY A 194 3.44 2.47 17.28
C GLY A 194 4.86 2.96 17.57
N ASP A 195 5.83 2.04 17.59
CA ASP A 195 7.25 2.36 17.70
C ASP A 195 7.90 2.36 16.30
N PRO A 196 8.32 3.53 15.75
CA PRO A 196 9.03 3.57 14.48
C PRO A 196 10.36 2.81 14.52
N GLY A 197 10.95 2.62 15.72
CA GLY A 197 12.14 1.80 15.94
C GLY A 197 11.90 0.28 15.99
N SER A 198 10.66 -0.19 15.82
CA SER A 198 10.32 -1.61 15.81
C SER A 198 9.24 -1.95 14.78
N VAL A 199 9.58 -1.72 13.51
CA VAL A 199 8.74 -2.03 12.35
C VAL A 199 9.12 -3.38 11.73
N THR A 200 8.14 -4.26 11.56
CA THR A 200 8.24 -5.53 10.82
C THR A 200 7.45 -5.41 9.52
N ILE A 201 8.08 -5.67 8.37
CA ILE A 201 7.35 -5.83 7.11
C ILE A 201 6.98 -7.29 6.91
N PHE A 202 5.76 -7.56 6.44
CA PHE A 202 5.31 -8.91 6.13
C PHE A 202 4.36 -8.92 4.94
N GLY A 203 4.37 -10.01 4.18
CA GLY A 203 3.56 -10.11 2.97
C GLY A 203 3.53 -11.53 2.41
N GLU A 204 2.47 -11.82 1.65
CA GLU A 204 2.21 -13.12 1.03
C GLU A 204 2.34 -13.07 -0.49
N SER A 205 2.85 -14.14 -1.11
CA SER A 205 3.01 -14.27 -2.55
C SER A 205 3.82 -13.11 -3.14
N ALA A 206 3.24 -12.31 -4.03
CA ALA A 206 3.87 -11.09 -4.56
C ALA A 206 4.22 -10.05 -3.46
N GLY A 207 3.48 -10.04 -2.35
CA GLY A 207 3.82 -9.26 -1.16
C GLY A 207 5.04 -9.83 -0.43
N GLY A 208 5.19 -11.16 -0.39
CA GLY A 208 6.38 -11.82 0.15
C GLY A 208 7.61 -11.59 -0.73
N GLU A 209 7.44 -11.60 -2.05
CA GLU A 209 8.45 -11.16 -3.02
C GLU A 209 8.84 -9.70 -2.79
N SER A 210 7.86 -8.82 -2.61
CA SER A 210 8.08 -7.40 -2.31
C SER A 210 8.88 -7.23 -1.00
N VAL A 211 8.54 -7.95 0.06
CA VAL A 211 9.34 -7.97 1.31
C VAL A 211 10.79 -8.36 1.02
N SER A 212 11.01 -9.43 0.23
CA SER A 212 12.35 -9.87 -0.14
C SER A 212 13.10 -8.84 -1.01
N VAL A 213 12.42 -8.13 -1.91
CA VAL A 213 12.99 -7.05 -2.71
C VAL A 213 13.38 -5.86 -1.82
N LEU A 214 12.53 -5.48 -0.87
CA LEU A 214 12.80 -4.39 0.08
C LEU A 214 14.00 -4.69 0.99
N VAL A 215 14.16 -5.94 1.43
CA VAL A 215 15.36 -6.40 2.17
C VAL A 215 16.65 -6.20 1.36
N LEU A 216 16.59 -6.38 0.04
CA LEU A 216 17.74 -6.21 -0.85
C LEU A 216 17.94 -4.75 -1.31
N SER A 217 16.96 -3.89 -1.10
CA SER A 217 16.97 -2.53 -1.65
C SER A 217 17.69 -1.55 -0.71
N PRO A 218 18.69 -0.79 -1.19
CA PRO A 218 19.32 0.25 -0.40
C PRO A 218 18.35 1.39 -0.04
N LEU A 219 17.25 1.52 -0.77
CA LEU A 219 16.23 2.57 -0.57
C LEU A 219 15.37 2.32 0.66
N ALA A 220 15.24 1.06 1.07
CA ALA A 220 14.45 0.69 2.24
C ALA A 220 15.31 0.60 3.52
N LYS A 221 16.60 0.96 3.43
CA LYS A 221 17.53 0.91 4.56
C LYS A 221 17.02 1.78 5.70
N ASN A 222 17.00 1.21 6.90
CA ASN A 222 16.52 1.83 8.14
C ASN A 222 15.01 2.15 8.19
N LEU A 223 14.20 1.64 7.25
CA LEU A 223 12.74 1.83 7.29
C LEU A 223 11.99 0.71 8.03
N PHE A 224 12.64 -0.44 8.20
CA PHE A 224 12.12 -1.59 8.95
C PHE A 224 13.26 -2.37 9.62
N HIS A 225 12.88 -3.28 10.51
CA HIS A 225 13.79 -3.93 11.46
C HIS A 225 13.69 -5.47 11.39
N ARG A 226 12.56 -5.99 10.89
CA ARG A 226 12.29 -7.42 10.72
C ARG A 226 11.47 -7.63 9.44
N ALA A 227 11.56 -8.82 8.87
CA ALA A 227 10.91 -9.16 7.60
C ALA A 227 10.33 -10.58 7.65
N ILE A 228 9.13 -10.77 7.09
CA ILE A 228 8.48 -12.08 6.94
C ILE A 228 7.98 -12.20 5.49
N SER A 229 8.51 -13.18 4.76
CA SER A 229 8.12 -13.49 3.38
C SER A 229 7.32 -14.79 3.36
N GLU A 230 6.00 -14.69 3.17
CA GLU A 230 5.10 -15.84 3.12
C GLU A 230 4.91 -16.28 1.66
N SER A 231 5.35 -17.48 1.30
CA SER A 231 5.12 -18.07 -0.03
C SER A 231 5.60 -17.23 -1.24
N GLY A 232 6.59 -16.34 -1.07
CA GLY A 232 7.18 -15.58 -2.17
C GLY A 232 8.48 -14.88 -1.77
N VAL A 233 9.47 -14.85 -2.67
CA VAL A 233 10.78 -14.21 -2.47
C VAL A 233 11.29 -13.63 -3.79
N ALA A 234 12.36 -12.82 -3.77
CA ALA A 234 12.94 -12.21 -4.98
C ALA A 234 13.50 -13.23 -6.01
N PHE A 235 13.66 -14.50 -5.62
CA PHE A 235 14.02 -15.60 -6.51
C PHE A 235 12.82 -16.38 -7.06
N THR A 236 11.59 -16.02 -6.69
CA THR A 236 10.38 -16.65 -7.23
C THR A 236 10.31 -16.38 -8.74
N ALA A 237 10.44 -17.44 -9.52
CA ALA A 237 10.46 -17.35 -10.98
C ALA A 237 9.18 -16.69 -11.52
N GLY A 238 9.35 -15.82 -12.52
CA GLY A 238 8.25 -15.10 -13.14
C GLY A 238 8.05 -13.68 -12.60
N LEU A 239 8.24 -13.45 -11.30
CA LEU A 239 8.02 -12.12 -10.69
C LEU A 239 9.15 -11.14 -10.93
N VAL A 240 10.38 -11.60 -11.19
CA VAL A 240 11.53 -10.72 -11.46
C VAL A 240 12.08 -10.96 -12.87
N ARG A 241 12.23 -9.90 -13.66
CA ARG A 241 12.82 -9.91 -15.01
C ARG A 241 14.08 -9.06 -15.09
N LYS A 242 15.01 -9.53 -15.93
CA LYS A 242 16.24 -8.81 -16.27
C LYS A 242 16.05 -7.78 -17.38
N ASP A 243 15.11 -8.01 -18.31
CA ASP A 243 14.83 -7.11 -19.42
C ASP A 243 13.32 -6.96 -19.66
N MET A 244 12.85 -5.72 -19.64
CA MET A 244 11.46 -5.32 -19.86
C MET A 244 11.22 -4.69 -21.24
N LYS A 245 12.27 -4.48 -22.06
CA LYS A 245 12.17 -3.74 -23.34
C LYS A 245 11.17 -4.36 -24.31
N ALA A 246 11.16 -5.69 -24.42
CA ALA A 246 10.24 -6.40 -25.30
C ALA A 246 8.78 -6.23 -24.84
N ALA A 247 8.52 -6.35 -23.53
CA ALA A 247 7.22 -6.12 -22.93
C ALA A 247 6.77 -4.66 -23.14
N ALA A 248 7.65 -3.69 -22.92
CA ALA A 248 7.36 -2.27 -23.12
C ALA A 248 6.95 -1.95 -24.56
N LYS A 249 7.66 -2.53 -25.54
CA LYS A 249 7.33 -2.38 -26.96
C LYS A 249 5.97 -2.99 -27.27
N GLN A 250 5.66 -4.16 -26.72
CA GLN A 250 4.36 -4.81 -26.90
C GLN A 250 3.22 -3.98 -26.31
N ILE A 251 3.39 -3.47 -25.08
CA ILE A 251 2.44 -2.56 -24.42
C ILE A 251 2.20 -1.32 -25.28
N ALA A 252 3.27 -0.67 -25.77
CA ALA A 252 3.15 0.52 -26.59
C ALA A 252 2.40 0.26 -27.91
N VAL A 253 2.70 -0.84 -28.60
CA VAL A 253 2.02 -1.22 -29.84
C VAL A 253 0.53 -1.49 -29.59
N LEU A 254 0.19 -2.25 -28.54
CA LEU A 254 -1.19 -2.57 -28.19
C LEU A 254 -1.97 -1.32 -27.73
N ALA A 255 -1.31 -0.35 -27.10
CA ALA A 255 -1.90 0.93 -26.73
C ALA A 255 -2.17 1.86 -27.94
N GLY A 256 -1.75 1.47 -29.16
CA GLY A 256 -1.80 2.34 -30.34
C GLY A 256 -0.80 3.48 -30.29
N CYS A 257 0.18 3.42 -29.39
CA CYS A 257 1.29 4.36 -29.38
C CYS A 257 2.23 3.97 -30.54
N LYS A 258 2.25 4.80 -31.59
CA LYS A 258 3.13 4.62 -32.75
C LYS A 258 4.56 4.35 -32.27
N PRO A 259 5.39 3.60 -33.01
CA PRO A 259 6.80 3.42 -32.68
C PRO A 259 7.69 4.58 -33.17
N PRO A 260 8.03 5.57 -32.33
CA PRO A 260 9.26 6.35 -32.49
C PRO A 260 10.08 6.27 -31.15
N PRO A 261 11.09 7.12 -30.83
CA PRO A 261 12.03 6.87 -29.73
C PRO A 261 11.36 6.68 -28.36
N ARG A 262 12.04 5.98 -27.44
CA ARG A 262 11.55 5.48 -26.15
C ARG A 262 10.79 6.50 -25.29
N LEU A 263 11.23 7.76 -25.34
CA LEU A 263 10.61 8.91 -24.66
C LEU A 263 9.15 9.16 -25.10
N VAL A 264 8.85 8.90 -26.38
CA VAL A 264 7.51 9.10 -26.96
C VAL A 264 6.53 8.03 -26.49
N PHE A 265 7.00 6.81 -26.16
CA PHE A 265 6.13 5.77 -25.60
C PHE A 265 5.59 6.19 -24.23
N VAL A 266 6.46 6.66 -23.35
CA VAL A 266 6.07 7.08 -22.00
C VAL A 266 5.10 8.25 -22.07
N HIS A 267 5.38 9.24 -22.92
CA HIS A 267 4.48 10.38 -23.10
C HIS A 267 3.11 9.94 -23.63
N CYS A 268 3.06 9.09 -24.66
CA CYS A 268 1.81 8.58 -25.21
C CYS A 268 0.99 7.79 -24.17
N LEU A 269 1.62 6.89 -23.41
CA LEU A 269 0.94 6.11 -22.37
C LEU A 269 0.44 6.97 -21.21
N ARG A 270 1.07 8.11 -20.92
CA ARG A 270 0.57 9.09 -19.94
C ARG A 270 -0.68 9.83 -20.42
N GLN A 271 -0.90 9.95 -21.72
CA GLN A 271 -2.10 10.59 -22.30
C GLN A 271 -3.32 9.65 -22.37
N LYS A 272 -3.14 8.36 -22.12
CA LYS A 272 -4.22 7.38 -22.10
C LYS A 272 -5.12 7.56 -20.87
N SER A 273 -6.42 7.37 -21.04
CA SER A 273 -7.33 7.29 -19.89
C SER A 273 -7.07 6.03 -19.06
N GLU A 274 -7.61 6.03 -17.83
CA GLU A 274 -7.60 4.85 -16.96
C GLU A 274 -8.25 3.64 -17.67
N ASP A 275 -9.41 3.83 -18.29
CA ASP A 275 -10.14 2.80 -19.03
C ASP A 275 -9.33 2.25 -20.22
N GLU A 276 -8.62 3.10 -20.96
CA GLU A 276 -7.79 2.64 -22.08
C GLU A 276 -6.63 1.75 -21.61
N LEU A 277 -6.02 2.07 -20.47
CA LEU A 277 -4.95 1.25 -19.88
C LEU A 277 -5.49 -0.03 -19.22
N LEU A 278 -6.72 0.00 -18.69
CA LEU A 278 -7.39 -1.18 -18.17
C LEU A 278 -7.75 -2.16 -19.29
N ASP A 279 -8.36 -1.68 -20.39
CA ASP A 279 -8.65 -2.51 -21.58
C ASP A 279 -7.36 -3.14 -22.15
N LEU A 280 -6.27 -2.38 -22.16
CA LEU A 280 -4.95 -2.89 -22.51
C LEU A 280 -4.46 -3.99 -21.56
N THR A 281 -4.65 -3.81 -20.26
CA THR A 281 -4.31 -4.82 -19.24
C THR A 281 -5.11 -6.10 -19.47
N LEU A 282 -6.42 -6.00 -19.72
CA LEU A 282 -7.30 -7.15 -19.98
C LEU A 282 -6.89 -7.92 -21.25
N LYS A 283 -6.47 -7.22 -22.31
CA LYS A 283 -5.93 -7.83 -23.55
C LYS A 283 -4.61 -8.56 -23.33
N MET A 284 -3.91 -8.27 -22.24
CA MET A 284 -2.61 -8.84 -21.92
C MET A 284 -2.68 -9.93 -20.84
N VAL A 285 -3.85 -10.26 -20.30
CA VAL A 285 -4.03 -11.32 -19.29
C VAL A 285 -3.45 -12.64 -19.80
N GLY A 286 -2.63 -13.30 -18.98
CA GLY A 286 -1.90 -14.52 -19.35
C GLY A 286 -0.60 -14.28 -20.11
N THR A 287 -0.26 -13.03 -20.47
CA THR A 287 1.07 -12.71 -21.01
C THR A 287 2.08 -12.53 -19.89
N PRO A 288 3.32 -13.03 -20.06
CA PRO A 288 4.36 -12.82 -19.07
C PRO A 288 4.77 -11.34 -18.90
N ALA A 289 4.33 -10.45 -19.80
CA ALA A 289 4.67 -9.03 -19.85
C ALA A 289 4.02 -8.17 -18.74
N LEU A 290 2.89 -8.60 -18.17
CA LEU A 290 2.20 -7.92 -17.06
C LEU A 290 2.73 -8.33 -15.68
N VAL A 291 3.33 -9.51 -15.59
CA VAL A 291 3.70 -10.17 -14.34
C VAL A 291 5.21 -10.16 -14.23
N ALA A 292 5.80 -8.99 -13.96
CA ALA A 292 7.21 -8.89 -13.61
C ALA A 292 7.64 -7.50 -13.13
N THR A 293 8.53 -7.51 -12.14
CA THR A 293 9.35 -6.40 -11.69
C THR A 293 10.70 -6.44 -12.38
N GLN A 294 11.38 -5.29 -12.42
CA GLN A 294 12.77 -5.26 -12.80
C GLN A 294 13.63 -5.61 -11.59
N ALA A 295 14.72 -6.37 -11.80
CA ALA A 295 15.67 -6.67 -10.72
C ALA A 295 16.08 -5.39 -9.94
N PRO A 296 16.34 -5.49 -8.62
CA PRO A 296 16.67 -4.34 -7.78
C PRO A 296 17.77 -3.48 -8.43
N TYR A 297 17.58 -2.16 -8.39
CA TYR A 297 18.51 -1.23 -9.02
C TYR A 297 19.93 -1.48 -8.50
N PRO A 298 20.94 -1.67 -9.39
CA PRO A 298 22.32 -1.54 -8.94
C PRO A 298 22.48 -0.13 -8.35
N VAL A 299 23.31 0.00 -7.31
CA VAL A 299 23.48 1.24 -6.52
C VAL A 299 23.68 2.49 -7.38
N ASN A 300 24.26 2.33 -8.58
CA ASN A 300 24.57 3.42 -9.51
C ASN A 300 23.42 3.80 -10.47
N MET A 301 22.28 3.10 -10.44
CA MET A 301 21.11 3.35 -11.31
C MET A 301 19.80 3.55 -10.53
N ALA A 302 19.81 3.41 -9.20
CA ALA A 302 18.69 3.82 -8.38
C ALA A 302 18.42 5.33 -8.63
N PRO A 303 17.16 5.78 -8.64
CA PRO A 303 16.88 7.21 -8.49
C PRO A 303 17.72 7.73 -7.33
N ASP A 304 18.42 8.85 -7.50
CA ASP A 304 19.17 9.43 -6.40
C ASP A 304 18.19 10.06 -5.42
N PHE A 305 17.67 9.26 -4.49
CA PHE A 305 16.82 9.72 -3.40
C PHE A 305 17.57 10.68 -2.45
N ASN A 306 18.89 10.89 -2.66
CA ASN A 306 19.64 11.94 -2.00
C ASN A 306 19.67 13.28 -2.73
N SER A 307 19.33 13.36 -4.02
CA SER A 307 19.27 14.63 -4.74
C SER A 307 18.06 15.43 -4.27
N ALA A 308 18.25 16.74 -4.09
CA ALA A 308 17.20 17.66 -3.65
C ALA A 308 15.97 17.68 -4.58
N ASP A 309 16.11 17.15 -5.79
CA ASP A 309 15.09 17.12 -6.84
C ASP A 309 14.27 15.82 -6.85
N ALA A 310 14.71 14.76 -6.16
CA ALA A 310 14.04 13.46 -6.18
C ALA A 310 13.11 13.22 -4.98
N LEU A 311 13.31 13.94 -3.87
CA LEU A 311 12.49 13.78 -2.66
C LEU A 311 12.36 15.05 -1.78
N PRO A 312 11.17 15.71 -1.66
CA PRO A 312 10.93 16.76 -0.65
C PRO A 312 11.03 16.35 0.84
N TRP A 313 10.89 15.06 1.17
CA TRP A 313 10.92 14.49 2.54
C TRP A 313 12.17 14.86 3.36
N LYS A 314 13.29 15.23 2.73
CA LYS A 314 14.54 15.62 3.43
C LYS A 314 14.42 16.92 4.23
N ASN A 315 13.51 17.83 3.87
CA ASN A 315 13.45 19.14 4.49
C ASN A 315 12.81 19.12 5.91
N HIS A 316 12.13 18.04 6.29
CA HIS A 316 11.50 17.93 7.62
C HIS A 316 12.36 17.18 8.65
N LEU A 317 13.25 16.27 8.24
CA LEU A 317 14.10 15.51 9.17
C LEU A 317 15.26 16.31 9.78
N LYS A 318 15.63 17.46 9.20
CA LYS A 318 16.70 18.32 9.76
C LYS A 318 16.27 19.16 10.97
N GLN A 319 15.00 19.18 11.35
CA GLN A 319 14.52 19.96 12.50
C GLN A 319 14.27 19.12 13.77
N GLY A 320 14.44 17.79 13.74
CA GLY A 320 14.08 16.90 14.85
C GLY A 320 15.23 16.37 15.73
N PHE A 321 16.49 16.66 15.42
CA PHE A 321 17.66 16.15 16.16
C PHE A 321 18.66 17.26 16.54
N ALA A 322 18.14 18.40 16.99
CA ALA A 322 18.95 19.43 17.64
C ALA A 322 18.17 20.09 18.78
N SER A 323 17.96 19.34 19.87
CA SER A 323 17.87 19.82 21.26
C SER A 323 17.69 18.64 22.20
#